data_AF-A0A535C5C7-F1
#
_entry.id   AF-A0A535C5C7-F1
#
_cell.length_a   1.000
_cell.length_b   1.000
_cell.length_c   1.000
_cell.angle_alpha   90.00
_cell.angle_beta   90.00
_cell.angle_gamma   90.00
#
_symmetry.space_group_name_H-M   'P 1'
#
loop_
_entity.id
_entity.type
_entity.pdbx_description
1 polymer ?
#
loop_
_entity_poly.entity_id
_entity_poly.type
_entity_poly.pdbx_seq_one_letter_code
_entity_poly.pdbx_strand_id
1 'polypeptide(L)'
;MPMNEFHQKAKTEIQPEKEFIDGSYRWFTYSASVTGLRLICLEDLTTGTIATTTVANPTKRTAAHKAWAGARQSRAVGMPWEILHEMGEKGVDPDQKLEEMFRGYGHASVGDMARLAVDMGKIPMHLCLTLFNEGSLNSGQEKSTRYQASFGKALLHPMRHYISEHLPKEDVARLEEEYQSFGAVSLELFAKHKAVLLGAFEQYYQADTTKPAERSALLSRVLDCVRYFLLIGQWSGMSFETSARDWSRIIAELQASPLLYYRRVAQQLEKLLAPTTEEEEVLDYKAEAPGLIRHTAPQLTANRNLHVLKQFIEDQTDLLQQVSIHSGFPKRVDQRVSMIEPMYTEGDRLVASYILLLWPGLEREQLFNWIHDQDDETKKGISAIIFSGHTNYCELPGFGRTTRMTLVIESFLGELRDLNRHRAWGRFFPLPLVFGERLTKSAIEQIVARGFGLPLYLTSRYHRLCVRAQSSAACSPGRSLDAW
;
A
#
# COMPACT_ATOMS: atom_id res chain seq x y z
N MET A 1 -23.47 -21.93 -30.57
CA MET A 1 -24.08 -22.32 -29.28
C MET A 1 -24.01 -21.11 -28.36
N PRO A 2 -25.08 -20.83 -27.59
CA PRO A 2 -25.44 -19.47 -27.21
C PRO A 2 -24.39 -18.82 -26.30
N MET A 3 -24.04 -17.57 -26.64
CA MET A 3 -23.26 -16.68 -25.79
C MET A 3 -23.96 -16.59 -24.44
N ASN A 4 -23.25 -16.92 -23.36
CA ASN A 4 -23.69 -16.63 -22.01
C ASN A 4 -23.83 -15.11 -21.87
N GLU A 5 -25.05 -14.62 -22.00
CA GLU A 5 -25.48 -13.36 -21.42
C GLU A 5 -25.22 -13.45 -19.92
N PHE A 6 -24.08 -12.93 -19.47
CA PHE A 6 -23.99 -12.46 -18.10
C PHE A 6 -25.10 -11.43 -17.97
N HIS A 7 -26.22 -11.82 -17.34
CA HIS A 7 -27.21 -10.90 -16.86
C HIS A 7 -26.47 -9.84 -16.03
N GLN A 8 -26.18 -8.69 -16.64
CA GLN A 8 -25.93 -7.47 -15.89
C GLN A 8 -27.25 -7.24 -15.16
N LYS A 9 -27.35 -7.72 -13.92
CA LYS A 9 -28.39 -7.24 -13.00
C LYS A 9 -28.36 -5.73 -13.14
N ALA A 10 -29.48 -5.14 -13.58
CA ALA A 10 -29.63 -3.70 -13.64
C ALA A 10 -29.12 -3.17 -12.30
N LYS A 11 -28.05 -2.37 -12.34
CA LYS A 11 -27.49 -1.80 -11.12
C LYS A 11 -28.58 -0.90 -10.56
N THR A 12 -29.25 -1.34 -9.51
CA THR A 12 -30.10 -0.46 -8.72
C THR A 12 -29.21 0.68 -8.27
N GLU A 13 -29.46 1.87 -8.80
CA GLU A 13 -28.71 3.06 -8.40
C GLU A 13 -29.11 3.37 -6.96
N ILE A 14 -28.16 3.16 -6.05
CA ILE A 14 -28.38 3.39 -4.64
C ILE A 14 -28.21 4.88 -4.39
N GLN A 15 -29.27 5.55 -3.96
CA GLN A 15 -29.24 6.98 -3.66
C GLN A 15 -28.72 7.22 -2.24
N PRO A 16 -27.85 8.23 -2.02
CA PRO A 16 -27.45 8.63 -0.68
C PRO A 16 -28.63 9.12 0.15
N GLU A 17 -28.57 8.88 1.46
CA GLU A 17 -29.55 9.37 2.44
C GLU A 17 -29.35 10.87 2.72
N LYS A 18 -28.10 11.28 2.87
CA LYS A 18 -27.69 12.67 3.03
C LYS A 18 -26.50 12.97 2.14
N GLU A 19 -26.41 14.23 1.73
CA GLU A 19 -25.25 14.79 1.05
C GLU A 19 -24.91 16.17 1.64
N PHE A 20 -23.61 16.45 1.72
CA PHE A 20 -23.10 17.72 2.21
C PHE A 20 -21.79 18.04 1.48
N ILE A 21 -21.59 19.28 1.06
CA ILE A 21 -20.38 19.71 0.37
C ILE A 21 -19.66 20.74 1.25
N ASP A 22 -18.39 20.47 1.54
CA ASP A 22 -17.50 21.38 2.26
C ASP A 22 -16.19 21.53 1.49
N GLY A 23 -15.99 22.72 0.90
CA GLY A 23 -14.84 23.02 0.06
C GLY A 23 -14.70 22.08 -1.13
N SER A 24 -13.57 21.36 -1.21
CA SER A 24 -13.29 20.37 -2.25
C SER A 24 -13.80 18.96 -1.92
N TYR A 25 -14.59 18.81 -0.86
CA TYR A 25 -15.06 17.52 -0.38
C TYR A 25 -16.58 17.40 -0.49
N ARG A 26 -17.04 16.25 -0.99
CA ARG A 26 -18.45 15.85 -0.97
C ARG A 26 -18.63 14.70 0.01
N TRP A 27 -19.33 14.97 1.09
CA TRP A 27 -19.82 13.99 2.04
C TRP A 27 -21.13 13.40 1.56
N PHE A 28 -21.31 12.10 1.77
CA PHE A 28 -22.58 11.43 1.51
C PHE A 28 -22.72 10.17 2.37
N THR A 29 -23.94 9.83 2.76
CA THR A 29 -24.19 8.68 3.65
C THR A 29 -25.12 7.66 3.02
N TYR A 30 -24.98 6.39 3.43
CA TYR A 30 -25.97 5.35 3.18
C TYR A 30 -26.48 4.80 4.50
N SER A 31 -27.79 4.65 4.59
CA SER A 31 -28.44 4.10 5.78
C SER A 31 -28.24 2.59 5.88
N ALA A 32 -28.31 2.06 7.11
CA ALA A 32 -28.16 0.63 7.34
C ALA A 32 -29.26 -0.22 6.67
N SER A 33 -30.44 0.36 6.39
CA SER A 33 -31.51 -0.35 5.66
C SER A 33 -31.17 -0.62 4.20
N VAL A 34 -30.25 0.15 3.63
CA VAL A 34 -29.85 0.06 2.23
C VAL A 34 -28.59 -0.79 2.06
N THR A 35 -27.59 -0.62 2.94
CA THR A 35 -26.27 -1.25 2.81
C THR A 35 -25.98 -2.33 3.85
N GLY A 36 -26.90 -2.57 4.79
CA GLY A 36 -26.73 -3.49 5.93
C GLY A 36 -25.93 -2.89 7.10
N LEU A 37 -25.09 -1.89 6.83
CA LEU A 37 -24.35 -1.08 7.81
C LEU A 37 -24.46 0.40 7.40
N ARG A 38 -24.45 1.32 8.37
CA ARG A 38 -24.41 2.76 8.05
C ARG A 38 -23.03 3.10 7.48
N LEU A 39 -23.01 3.68 6.29
CA LEU A 39 -21.79 4.08 5.60
C LEU A 39 -21.66 5.60 5.60
N ILE A 40 -20.47 6.08 5.94
CA ILE A 40 -20.08 7.48 5.81
C ILE A 40 -19.05 7.55 4.68
N CYS A 41 -19.32 8.35 3.67
CA CYS A 41 -18.49 8.47 2.49
C CYS A 41 -17.99 9.91 2.33
N LEU A 42 -16.74 10.03 1.90
CA LEU A 42 -16.09 11.30 1.59
C LEU A 42 -15.41 11.19 0.23
N GLU A 43 -15.88 11.97 -0.75
CA GLU A 43 -15.24 12.12 -2.06
C GLU A 43 -14.42 13.42 -2.08
N ASP A 44 -13.13 13.33 -2.44
CA ASP A 44 -12.35 14.51 -2.82
C ASP A 44 -12.67 14.82 -4.29
N LEU A 45 -13.38 15.93 -4.53
CA LEU A 45 -13.81 16.36 -5.86
C LEU A 45 -12.64 16.72 -6.77
N THR A 46 -11.46 16.97 -6.21
CA THR A 46 -10.25 17.27 -7.01
C THR A 46 -9.67 15.99 -7.62
N THR A 47 -9.48 14.97 -6.78
CA THR A 47 -8.85 13.69 -7.17
C THR A 47 -9.86 12.67 -7.68
N GLY A 48 -11.12 12.80 -7.32
CA GLY A 48 -12.16 11.78 -7.50
C GLY A 48 -11.99 10.57 -6.59
N THR A 49 -11.04 10.59 -5.63
CA THR A 49 -10.86 9.52 -4.66
C THR A 49 -12.03 9.51 -3.70
N ILE A 50 -12.56 8.32 -3.41
CA ILE A 50 -13.63 8.12 -2.44
C ILE A 50 -13.08 7.31 -1.28
N ALA A 51 -13.17 7.83 -0.06
CA ALA A 51 -12.88 7.12 1.18
C ALA A 51 -14.18 6.92 1.96
N THR A 52 -14.41 5.73 2.49
CA THR A 52 -15.63 5.39 3.22
C THR A 52 -15.30 4.65 4.50
N THR A 53 -16.10 4.86 5.53
CA THR A 53 -16.02 4.10 6.78
C THR A 53 -17.40 3.62 7.22
N THR A 54 -17.41 2.58 8.03
CA THR A 54 -18.63 2.08 8.68
C THR A 54 -18.69 2.61 10.10
N VAL A 55 -19.89 2.95 10.57
CA VAL A 55 -20.11 3.36 11.97
C VAL A 55 -20.92 2.30 12.69
N ALA A 56 -20.41 1.84 13.84
CA ALA A 56 -21.04 0.81 14.65
C ALA A 56 -22.29 1.35 15.37
N ASN A 57 -22.28 2.64 15.74
CA ASN A 57 -23.44 3.30 16.33
C ASN A 57 -23.46 4.79 15.91
N PRO A 58 -24.55 5.29 15.31
CA PRO A 58 -24.62 6.67 14.85
C PRO A 58 -24.62 7.70 15.98
N THR A 59 -24.94 7.30 17.21
CA THR A 59 -25.05 8.19 18.37
C THR A 59 -23.91 8.02 19.38
N LYS A 60 -23.02 7.03 19.20
CA LYS A 60 -21.97 6.69 20.16
C LYS A 60 -20.64 6.38 19.48
N ARG A 61 -19.57 6.95 20.03
CA ARG A 61 -18.18 6.71 19.63
C ARG A 61 -17.69 5.34 20.14
N THR A 62 -18.03 4.26 19.44
CA THR A 62 -17.88 2.91 19.98
C THR A 62 -16.41 2.52 20.16
N ALA A 63 -15.55 2.84 19.19
CA ALA A 63 -14.11 2.57 19.28
C ALA A 63 -13.44 3.37 20.41
N ALA A 64 -13.75 4.66 20.57
CA ALA A 64 -13.24 5.48 21.66
C ALA A 64 -13.67 4.96 23.05
N HIS A 65 -14.94 4.55 23.19
CA HIS A 65 -15.44 3.94 24.42
C HIS A 65 -14.68 2.66 24.78
N LYS A 66 -14.46 1.77 23.81
CA LYS A 66 -13.71 0.52 24.01
C LYS A 66 -12.26 0.80 24.40
N ALA A 67 -11.62 1.77 23.74
CA ALA A 67 -10.25 2.17 24.05
C ALA A 67 -10.14 2.71 25.49
N TRP A 68 -11.07 3.58 25.89
CA TRP A 68 -11.10 4.11 27.26
C TRP A 68 -11.36 3.01 28.31
N ALA A 69 -12.34 2.13 28.07
CA ALA A 69 -12.62 1.00 28.96
C ALA A 69 -11.41 0.08 29.12
N GLY A 70 -10.69 -0.19 28.03
CA GLY A 70 -9.43 -0.94 28.05
C GLY A 70 -8.31 -0.26 28.83
N ALA A 71 -8.15 1.05 28.66
CA ALA A 71 -7.21 1.84 29.46
C ALA A 71 -7.55 1.74 30.95
N ARG A 72 -8.84 1.82 31.31
CA ARG A 72 -9.35 1.64 32.68
C ARG A 72 -9.08 0.23 33.22
N GLN A 73 -9.24 -0.82 32.40
CA GLN A 73 -8.97 -2.21 32.80
C GLN A 73 -7.54 -2.40 33.31
N SER A 74 -6.58 -1.64 32.78
CA SER A 74 -5.19 -1.71 33.24
C SER A 74 -4.93 -1.11 34.64
N ARG A 75 -5.89 -0.39 35.23
CA ARG A 75 -5.70 0.40 36.46
C ARG A 75 -6.81 0.24 37.50
N ALA A 76 -7.99 -0.23 37.11
CA ALA A 76 -9.13 -0.36 37.99
C ALA A 76 -9.27 -1.81 38.49
N VAL A 77 -9.60 -1.95 39.78
CA VAL A 77 -10.06 -3.22 40.35
C VAL A 77 -11.52 -3.37 39.93
N GLY A 78 -11.77 -4.07 38.83
CA GLY A 78 -13.11 -4.29 38.31
C GLY A 78 -13.12 -5.14 37.05
N MET A 79 -14.21 -5.86 36.85
CA MET A 79 -14.46 -6.62 35.63
C MET A 79 -14.92 -5.70 34.49
N PRO A 80 -14.75 -6.10 33.22
CA PRO A 80 -15.08 -5.23 32.07
C PRO A 80 -16.52 -4.67 32.08
N TRP A 81 -17.51 -5.44 32.55
CA TRP A 81 -18.90 -4.97 32.62
C TRP A 81 -19.14 -3.92 33.71
N GLU A 82 -18.40 -3.97 34.82
CA GLU A 82 -18.49 -2.98 35.91
C GLU A 82 -17.93 -1.64 35.45
N ILE A 83 -16.80 -1.67 34.74
CA ILE A 83 -16.18 -0.48 34.16
C ILE A 83 -17.12 0.16 33.13
N LEU A 84 -17.70 -0.64 32.23
CA LEU A 84 -18.63 -0.15 31.22
C LEU A 84 -19.94 0.37 31.83
N HIS A 85 -20.43 -0.28 32.89
CA HIS A 85 -21.60 0.18 33.65
C HIS A 85 -21.33 1.54 34.31
N GLU A 86 -20.22 1.67 35.05
CA GLU A 86 -19.81 2.95 35.66
C GLU A 86 -19.68 4.07 34.62
N MET A 87 -19.06 3.77 33.48
CA MET A 87 -18.93 4.72 32.37
C MET A 87 -20.30 5.17 31.84
N GLY A 88 -21.24 4.23 31.71
CA GLY A 88 -22.61 4.49 31.27
C GLY A 88 -23.39 5.34 32.28
N GLU A 89 -23.33 5.01 33.57
CA GLU A 89 -24.02 5.75 34.63
C GLU A 89 -23.51 7.18 34.77
N LYS A 90 -22.20 7.38 34.66
CA LYS A 90 -21.58 8.71 34.78
C LYS A 90 -21.69 9.55 33.50
N GLY A 91 -22.24 9.00 32.42
CA GLY A 91 -22.31 9.68 31.13
C GLY A 91 -20.92 10.08 30.62
N VAL A 92 -19.93 9.19 30.76
CA VAL A 92 -18.54 9.50 30.41
C VAL A 92 -18.43 9.86 28.92
N ASP A 93 -17.94 11.05 28.62
CA ASP A 93 -17.45 11.40 27.30
C ASP A 93 -16.03 10.79 27.12
N PRO A 94 -15.86 9.77 26.25
CA PRO A 94 -14.56 9.17 26.05
C PRO A 94 -13.56 10.15 25.44
N ASP A 95 -13.97 11.11 24.60
CA ASP A 95 -13.02 12.04 23.96
C ASP A 95 -12.42 12.98 24.99
N GLN A 96 -13.25 13.53 25.89
CA GLN A 96 -12.79 14.35 27.01
C GLN A 96 -11.81 13.57 27.90
N LYS A 97 -12.16 12.33 28.26
CA LYS A 97 -11.31 11.51 29.16
C LYS A 97 -10.00 11.09 28.50
N LEU A 98 -10.05 10.73 27.23
CA LEU A 98 -8.87 10.44 26.44
C LEU A 98 -7.99 11.69 26.37
N GLU A 99 -8.56 12.86 26.08
CA GLU A 99 -7.82 14.12 26.04
C GLU A 99 -7.12 14.46 27.37
N GLU A 100 -7.83 14.36 28.50
CA GLU A 100 -7.29 14.55 29.85
C GLU A 100 -6.11 13.59 30.12
N MET A 101 -6.24 12.32 29.75
CA MET A 101 -5.19 11.30 29.94
C MET A 101 -3.98 11.53 29.03
N PHE A 102 -4.19 11.91 27.77
CA PHE A 102 -3.11 12.08 26.79
C PHE A 102 -2.26 13.31 27.06
N ARG A 103 -2.85 14.41 27.58
CA ARG A 103 -2.11 15.63 27.94
C ARG A 103 -1.04 15.41 29.03
N GLY A 104 -1.19 14.37 29.85
CA GLY A 104 -0.33 14.17 31.04
C GLY A 104 0.77 13.10 30.94
N TYR A 105 0.61 12.04 30.13
CA TYR A 105 1.48 10.85 30.27
C TYR A 105 1.80 10.07 28.98
N GLY A 106 1.35 10.50 27.79
CA GLY A 106 1.78 9.89 26.53
C GLY A 106 1.40 8.41 26.31
N HIS A 107 0.23 7.98 26.80
CA HIS A 107 -0.28 6.61 26.58
C HIS A 107 -0.81 6.38 25.17
N ALA A 108 0.02 6.59 24.15
CA ALA A 108 -0.33 6.37 22.74
C ALA A 108 -0.93 4.96 22.49
N SER A 109 -0.69 3.98 23.38
CA SER A 109 -1.11 2.58 23.24
C SER A 109 -2.61 2.39 23.44
N VAL A 110 -3.28 3.35 24.08
CA VAL A 110 -4.75 3.37 24.13
C VAL A 110 -5.33 3.53 22.71
N GLY A 111 -4.63 4.26 21.84
CA GLY A 111 -4.97 4.37 20.42
C GLY A 111 -4.93 3.03 19.67
N ASP A 112 -4.19 2.02 20.16
CA ASP A 112 -4.14 0.69 19.55
C ASP A 112 -5.45 -0.09 19.74
N MET A 113 -6.22 0.26 20.78
CA MET A 113 -7.48 -0.40 21.11
C MET A 113 -8.66 0.11 20.27
N ALA A 114 -8.52 1.26 19.62
CA ALA A 114 -9.51 1.80 18.70
C ALA A 114 -9.21 1.32 17.27
N ARG A 115 -9.95 0.31 16.80
CA ARG A 115 -9.85 -0.21 15.43
C ARG A 115 -10.75 0.60 14.50
N LEU A 116 -10.20 1.06 13.37
CA LEU A 116 -10.91 1.88 12.39
C LEU A 116 -10.70 1.29 10.99
N ALA A 117 -11.79 1.08 10.27
CA ALA A 117 -11.79 0.57 8.90
C ALA A 117 -12.07 1.71 7.92
N VAL A 118 -11.26 1.79 6.86
CA VAL A 118 -11.47 2.68 5.73
C VAL A 118 -11.43 1.87 4.44
N ASP A 119 -12.49 1.98 3.65
CA ASP A 119 -12.50 1.50 2.28
C ASP A 119 -12.23 2.68 1.33
N MET A 120 -11.38 2.48 0.34
CA MET A 120 -11.02 3.46 -0.66
C MET A 120 -11.34 2.96 -2.05
N GLY A 121 -11.94 3.83 -2.87
CA GLY A 121 -12.27 3.60 -4.26
C GLY A 121 -11.71 4.68 -5.17
N LYS A 122 -11.49 4.33 -6.45
CA LYS A 122 -10.91 5.22 -7.47
C LYS A 122 -9.49 5.70 -7.12
N ILE A 123 -8.76 4.93 -6.30
CA ILE A 123 -7.36 5.17 -5.97
C ILE A 123 -6.42 4.43 -6.94
N PRO A 124 -5.21 4.91 -7.21
CA PRO A 124 -4.23 4.17 -8.02
C PRO A 124 -3.65 2.98 -7.24
N MET A 125 -3.30 1.89 -7.94
CA MET A 125 -2.70 0.70 -7.31
C MET A 125 -1.40 0.97 -6.53
N HIS A 126 -0.63 2.00 -6.89
CA HIS A 126 0.58 2.36 -6.14
C HIS A 126 0.28 2.89 -4.72
N LEU A 127 -0.89 3.51 -4.49
CA LEU A 127 -1.33 3.87 -3.14
C LEU A 127 -1.68 2.62 -2.34
N CYS A 128 -2.37 1.64 -2.94
CA CYS A 128 -2.63 0.35 -2.29
C CYS A 128 -1.31 -0.32 -1.86
N LEU A 129 -0.34 -0.38 -2.79
CA LEU A 129 0.99 -0.94 -2.52
C LEU A 129 1.66 -0.22 -1.34
N THR A 130 1.58 1.11 -1.32
CA THR A 130 2.15 1.93 -0.26
C THR A 130 1.53 1.61 1.10
N LEU A 131 0.20 1.63 1.21
CA LEU A 131 -0.49 1.39 2.49
C LEU A 131 -0.27 -0.03 3.02
N PHE A 132 -0.15 -1.02 2.13
CA PHE A 132 0.24 -2.37 2.55
C PHE A 132 1.69 -2.48 3.03
N ASN A 133 2.60 -1.65 2.49
CA ASN A 133 4.00 -1.59 2.91
C ASN A 133 4.14 -0.89 4.27
N GLU A 134 3.40 0.21 4.50
CA GLU A 134 3.49 0.98 5.75
C GLU A 134 2.73 0.33 6.91
N GLY A 135 1.68 -0.44 6.66
CA GLY A 135 0.92 -1.10 7.72
C GLY A 135 1.65 -2.32 8.30
N SER A 136 2.00 -2.27 9.58
CA SER A 136 2.74 -3.38 10.23
C SER A 136 1.87 -4.55 10.69
N LEU A 137 0.61 -4.27 11.06
CA LEU A 137 -0.41 -5.23 11.49
C LEU A 137 -1.74 -4.86 10.84
N ASN A 138 -1.75 -4.80 9.51
CA ASN A 138 -2.91 -4.35 8.76
C ASN A 138 -3.89 -5.50 8.43
N SER A 139 -5.18 -5.20 8.56
CA SER A 139 -6.25 -6.01 8.00
C SER A 139 -6.78 -5.33 6.75
N GLY A 140 -6.17 -5.61 5.60
CA GLY A 140 -6.62 -5.04 4.33
C GLY A 140 -6.83 -6.05 3.22
N GLN A 141 -7.59 -5.63 2.20
CA GLN A 141 -7.83 -6.34 0.94
C GLN A 141 -7.87 -5.34 -0.21
N GLU A 142 -7.02 -5.52 -1.23
CA GLU A 142 -7.12 -4.80 -2.50
C GLU A 142 -8.16 -5.47 -3.41
N LYS A 143 -8.79 -4.71 -4.30
CA LYS A 143 -9.51 -5.28 -5.46
C LYS A 143 -8.59 -6.24 -6.21
N SER A 144 -8.97 -7.52 -6.21
CA SER A 144 -8.13 -8.56 -6.77
C SER A 144 -8.10 -8.48 -8.29
N THR A 145 -6.90 -8.26 -8.83
CA THR A 145 -6.69 -8.35 -10.28
C THR A 145 -6.77 -9.78 -10.82
N ARG A 146 -6.88 -10.79 -9.94
CA ARG A 146 -7.05 -12.21 -10.30
C ARG A 146 -8.50 -12.61 -10.53
N TYR A 147 -9.45 -11.81 -10.02
CA TYR A 147 -10.89 -12.12 -10.07
C TYR A 147 -11.70 -11.10 -10.86
N GLN A 148 -11.09 -9.97 -11.25
CA GLN A 148 -11.73 -8.98 -12.12
C GLN A 148 -11.54 -9.34 -13.59
N ALA A 149 -12.62 -9.79 -14.23
CA ALA A 149 -12.59 -10.22 -15.62
C ALA A 149 -12.51 -9.05 -16.63
N SER A 150 -12.76 -7.81 -16.20
CA SER A 150 -12.69 -6.62 -17.06
C SER A 150 -12.19 -5.41 -16.27
N PHE A 151 -11.31 -4.66 -16.93
CA PHE A 151 -10.72 -3.42 -16.44
C PHE A 151 -11.07 -2.22 -17.32
N GLY A 152 -12.09 -2.34 -18.19
CA GLY A 152 -12.43 -1.27 -19.15
C GLY A 152 -12.83 0.08 -18.52
N LYS A 153 -12.94 0.15 -17.18
CA LYS A 153 -13.16 1.38 -16.41
C LYS A 153 -12.01 1.73 -15.45
N ALA A 154 -10.91 0.98 -15.50
CA ALA A 154 -9.71 1.22 -14.71
C ALA A 154 -8.79 2.18 -15.44
N LEU A 155 -9.28 3.41 -15.67
CA LEU A 155 -8.50 4.47 -16.27
C LEU A 155 -7.28 4.78 -15.40
N LEU A 156 -6.25 5.36 -16.02
CA LEU A 156 -5.13 5.87 -15.25
C LEU A 156 -5.61 7.06 -14.41
N HIS A 157 -5.13 7.14 -13.17
CA HIS A 157 -5.42 8.26 -12.30
C HIS A 157 -4.86 9.56 -12.91
N PRO A 158 -5.61 10.67 -12.97
CA PRO A 158 -5.21 11.84 -13.77
C PRO A 158 -3.80 12.36 -13.45
N MET A 159 -3.03 12.68 -14.50
CA MET A 159 -1.63 13.10 -14.41
C MET A 159 -1.45 14.38 -13.60
N ARG A 160 -2.43 15.29 -13.66
CA ARG A 160 -2.46 16.55 -12.88
C ARG A 160 -2.19 16.36 -11.37
N HIS A 161 -2.39 15.16 -10.83
CA HIS A 161 -2.15 14.83 -9.43
C HIS A 161 -0.67 14.53 -9.09
N TYR A 162 0.18 14.38 -10.11
CA TYR A 162 1.59 13.97 -9.98
C TYR A 162 2.58 15.00 -10.53
N ILE A 163 2.09 15.96 -11.32
CA ILE A 163 2.91 17.00 -11.96
C ILE A 163 2.77 18.34 -11.23
N SER A 164 3.65 19.29 -11.55
CA SER A 164 3.61 20.62 -10.96
C SER A 164 2.44 21.43 -11.55
N GLU A 165 1.76 22.21 -10.71
CA GLU A 165 0.72 23.15 -11.12
C GLU A 165 1.25 24.33 -11.96
N HIS A 166 2.57 24.53 -12.00
CA HIS A 166 3.21 25.58 -12.80
C HIS A 166 3.42 25.21 -14.27
N LEU A 167 3.14 23.96 -14.66
CA LEU A 167 3.21 23.57 -16.07
C LEU A 167 2.09 24.26 -16.87
N PRO A 168 2.37 24.72 -18.10
CA PRO A 168 1.34 25.29 -18.97
C PRO A 168 0.15 24.33 -19.16
N LYS A 169 -1.07 24.86 -19.11
CA LYS A 169 -2.30 24.04 -19.19
C LYS A 169 -2.37 23.19 -20.46
N GLU A 170 -1.85 23.71 -21.57
CA GLU A 170 -1.80 23.00 -22.86
C GLU A 170 -0.84 21.80 -22.80
N ASP A 171 0.33 21.95 -22.19
CA ASP A 171 1.27 20.86 -21.97
C ASP A 171 0.68 19.79 -21.05
N VAL A 172 0.00 20.20 -19.98
CA VAL A 172 -0.69 19.28 -19.07
C VAL A 172 -1.76 18.49 -19.82
N ALA A 173 -2.56 19.15 -20.68
CA ALA A 173 -3.60 18.49 -21.46
C ALA A 173 -3.02 17.47 -22.45
N ARG A 174 -1.93 17.83 -23.16
CA ARG A 174 -1.24 16.92 -24.08
C ARG A 174 -0.64 15.71 -23.35
N LEU A 175 0.03 15.95 -22.23
CA LEU A 175 0.59 14.87 -21.41
C LEU A 175 -0.48 13.94 -20.84
N GLU A 176 -1.63 14.50 -20.42
CA GLU A 176 -2.77 13.70 -19.98
C GLU A 176 -3.30 12.82 -21.10
N GLU A 177 -3.44 13.34 -22.33
CA GLU A 177 -3.87 12.56 -23.49
C GLU A 177 -2.91 11.41 -23.82
N GLU A 178 -1.60 11.69 -23.87
CA GLU A 178 -0.57 10.68 -24.12
C GLU A 178 -0.59 9.59 -23.02
N TYR A 179 -0.73 10.00 -21.76
CA TYR A 179 -0.78 9.10 -20.62
C TYR A 179 -2.03 8.22 -20.61
N GLN A 180 -3.22 8.79 -20.81
CA GLN A 180 -4.45 8.00 -20.91
C GLN A 180 -4.43 7.07 -22.13
N SER A 181 -3.84 7.48 -23.25
CA SER A 181 -3.62 6.63 -24.42
C SER A 181 -2.73 5.43 -24.11
N PHE A 182 -1.65 5.63 -23.34
CA PHE A 182 -0.84 4.52 -22.85
C PHE A 182 -1.62 3.57 -21.93
N GLY A 183 -2.49 4.11 -21.07
CA GLY A 183 -3.43 3.33 -20.27
C GLY A 183 -4.39 2.50 -21.12
N ALA A 184 -4.90 3.05 -22.21
CA ALA A 184 -5.78 2.34 -23.13
C ALA A 184 -5.05 1.18 -23.83
N VAL A 185 -3.81 1.38 -24.28
CA VAL A 185 -2.97 0.32 -24.86
C VAL A 185 -2.73 -0.81 -23.86
N SER A 186 -2.46 -0.48 -22.59
CA SER A 186 -2.34 -1.46 -21.50
C SER A 186 -3.60 -2.33 -21.37
N LEU A 187 -4.79 -1.72 -21.40
CA LEU A 187 -6.07 -2.42 -21.30
C LEU A 187 -6.40 -3.25 -22.56
N GLU A 188 -6.02 -2.77 -23.74
CA GLU A 188 -6.16 -3.50 -25.00
C GLU A 188 -5.30 -4.76 -24.99
N LEU A 189 -4.02 -4.63 -24.61
CA LEU A 189 -3.10 -5.76 -24.47
C LEU A 189 -3.63 -6.76 -23.44
N PHE A 190 -4.15 -6.28 -22.31
CA PHE A 190 -4.81 -7.13 -21.33
C PHE A 190 -5.97 -7.91 -21.96
N ALA A 191 -6.90 -7.26 -22.66
CA ALA A 191 -8.05 -7.93 -23.25
C ALA A 191 -7.65 -8.95 -24.33
N LYS A 192 -6.74 -8.57 -25.22
CA LYS A 192 -6.20 -9.41 -26.28
C LYS A 192 -5.53 -10.66 -25.73
N HIS A 193 -4.58 -10.50 -24.81
CA HIS A 193 -3.81 -11.62 -24.26
C HIS A 193 -4.65 -12.51 -23.34
N LYS A 194 -5.69 -11.97 -22.69
CA LYS A 194 -6.63 -12.77 -21.91
C LYS A 194 -7.35 -13.79 -22.80
N ALA A 195 -7.81 -13.38 -23.98
CA ALA A 195 -8.48 -14.27 -24.92
C ALA A 195 -7.55 -15.37 -25.44
N VAL A 196 -6.30 -15.00 -25.79
CA VAL A 196 -5.27 -15.95 -26.24
C VAL A 196 -4.95 -16.97 -25.15
N LEU A 197 -4.68 -16.50 -23.93
CA LEU A 197 -4.34 -17.37 -22.80
C LEU A 197 -5.49 -18.27 -22.37
N LEU A 198 -6.73 -17.82 -22.48
CA LEU A 198 -7.89 -18.66 -22.18
C LEU A 198 -7.91 -19.90 -23.08
N GLY A 199 -7.81 -19.74 -24.39
CA GLY A 199 -7.77 -20.88 -25.32
C GLY A 199 -6.57 -21.80 -25.07
N ALA A 200 -5.39 -21.23 -24.83
CA ALA A 200 -4.19 -22.00 -24.54
C ALA A 200 -4.32 -22.81 -23.23
N PHE A 201 -4.89 -22.21 -22.18
CA PHE A 201 -5.02 -22.86 -20.87
C PHE A 201 -6.16 -23.88 -20.86
N GLU A 202 -7.25 -23.65 -21.60
CA GLU A 202 -8.30 -24.66 -21.82
C GLU A 202 -7.71 -25.93 -22.43
N GLN A 203 -6.90 -25.78 -23.49
CA GLN A 203 -6.21 -26.89 -24.14
C GLN A 203 -5.20 -27.59 -23.23
N TYR A 204 -4.40 -26.82 -22.49
CA TYR A 204 -3.32 -27.35 -21.65
C TYR A 204 -3.84 -28.09 -20.41
N TYR A 205 -4.76 -27.47 -19.66
CA TYR A 205 -5.28 -28.05 -18.42
C TYR A 205 -6.43 -29.03 -18.66
N GLN A 206 -6.99 -29.09 -19.87
CA GLN A 206 -8.15 -29.92 -20.22
C GLN A 206 -9.31 -29.71 -19.23
N ALA A 207 -9.53 -28.45 -18.82
CA ALA A 207 -10.51 -28.10 -17.80
C ALA A 207 -11.94 -28.37 -18.30
N ASP A 208 -12.77 -28.97 -17.45
CA ASP A 208 -14.19 -29.14 -17.73
C ASP A 208 -14.93 -27.82 -17.47
N THR A 209 -15.07 -27.01 -18.52
CA THR A 209 -15.71 -25.68 -18.45
C THR A 209 -17.21 -25.73 -18.16
N THR A 210 -17.82 -26.92 -18.14
CA THR A 210 -19.20 -27.11 -17.69
C THR A 210 -19.30 -27.03 -16.16
N LYS A 211 -18.22 -27.30 -15.43
CA LYS A 211 -18.16 -27.17 -13.98
C LYS A 211 -17.75 -25.75 -13.57
N PRO A 212 -18.58 -25.03 -12.78
CA PRO A 212 -18.28 -23.65 -12.40
C PRO A 212 -16.95 -23.46 -11.65
N ALA A 213 -16.57 -24.43 -10.82
CA ALA A 213 -15.31 -24.38 -10.06
C ALA A 213 -14.08 -24.47 -10.98
N GLU A 214 -14.08 -25.40 -11.94
CA GLU A 214 -12.98 -25.56 -12.90
C GLU A 214 -12.88 -24.35 -13.83
N ARG A 215 -14.03 -23.84 -14.32
CA ARG A 215 -14.08 -22.60 -15.11
C ARG A 215 -13.53 -21.39 -14.35
N SER A 216 -13.89 -21.24 -13.07
CA SER A 216 -13.40 -20.14 -12.22
C SER A 216 -11.90 -20.25 -11.96
N ALA A 217 -11.40 -21.46 -11.69
CA ALA A 217 -9.99 -21.72 -11.44
C ALA A 217 -9.14 -21.51 -12.71
N LEU A 218 -9.65 -21.91 -13.88
CA LEU A 218 -9.04 -21.63 -15.18
C LEU A 218 -8.96 -20.13 -15.45
N LEU A 219 -10.08 -19.41 -15.31
CA LEU A 219 -10.11 -17.96 -15.51
C LEU A 219 -9.14 -17.23 -14.56
N SER A 220 -9.04 -17.65 -13.30
CA SER A 220 -8.12 -17.07 -12.33
C SER A 220 -6.66 -17.24 -12.76
N ARG A 221 -6.28 -18.41 -13.29
CA ARG A 221 -4.93 -18.65 -13.84
C ARG A 221 -4.63 -17.78 -15.05
N VAL A 222 -5.61 -17.59 -15.94
CA VAL A 222 -5.48 -16.67 -17.08
C VAL A 222 -5.26 -15.24 -16.59
N LEU A 223 -6.08 -14.80 -15.62
CA LEU A 223 -6.00 -13.46 -15.04
C LEU A 223 -4.66 -13.22 -14.33
N ASP A 224 -4.08 -14.24 -13.70
CA ASP A 224 -2.75 -14.17 -13.08
C ASP A 224 -1.61 -13.85 -14.06
N CYS A 225 -1.72 -14.35 -15.29
CA CYS A 225 -0.73 -14.13 -16.33
C CYS A 225 -0.96 -12.81 -17.09
N VAL A 226 -2.22 -12.43 -17.33
CA VAL A 226 -2.50 -11.25 -18.16
C VAL A 226 -2.49 -9.93 -17.40
N ARG A 227 -2.68 -9.95 -16.07
CA ARG A 227 -2.61 -8.76 -15.21
C ARG A 227 -1.28 -8.01 -15.25
N TYR A 228 -0.20 -8.61 -15.78
CA TYR A 228 1.09 -7.93 -15.96
C TYR A 228 1.05 -6.79 -16.98
N PHE A 229 0.00 -6.71 -17.80
CA PHE A 229 -0.25 -5.55 -18.65
C PHE A 229 -0.85 -4.37 -17.89
N LEU A 230 -1.36 -4.56 -16.66
CA LEU A 230 -1.94 -3.47 -15.87
C LEU A 230 -0.86 -2.56 -15.31
N LEU A 231 -1.14 -1.26 -15.32
CA LEU A 231 -0.23 -0.21 -14.85
C LEU A 231 -0.59 0.21 -13.44
N ILE A 232 0.41 0.40 -12.56
CA ILE A 232 0.17 0.75 -11.15
C ILE A 232 -0.52 2.12 -10.93
N GLY A 233 -0.63 2.94 -11.96
CA GLY A 233 -1.43 4.18 -11.96
C GLY A 233 -2.92 3.97 -12.22
N GLN A 234 -3.35 2.77 -12.64
CA GLN A 234 -4.76 2.50 -12.93
C GLN A 234 -5.58 2.44 -11.65
N TRP A 235 -6.85 2.85 -11.76
CA TRP A 235 -7.80 2.80 -10.67
C TRP A 235 -7.98 1.39 -10.09
N SER A 236 -8.00 1.35 -8.78
CA SER A 236 -8.20 0.19 -7.94
C SER A 236 -9.17 0.56 -6.81
N GLY A 237 -9.10 -0.21 -5.74
CA GLY A 237 -9.73 0.08 -4.47
C GLY A 237 -9.20 -0.88 -3.43
N MET A 238 -9.31 -0.49 -2.17
CA MET A 238 -8.89 -1.33 -1.06
C MET A 238 -9.78 -1.13 0.14
N SER A 239 -9.95 -2.18 0.92
CA SER A 239 -10.37 -2.09 2.31
C SER A 239 -9.11 -2.13 3.18
N PHE A 240 -9.03 -1.26 4.17
CA PHE A 240 -7.89 -1.20 5.09
C PHE A 240 -8.37 -0.90 6.51
N GLU A 241 -8.01 -1.77 7.44
CA GLU A 241 -8.31 -1.60 8.86
C GLU A 241 -7.01 -1.64 9.67
N THR A 242 -6.78 -0.58 10.44
CA THR A 242 -5.70 -0.50 11.42
C THR A 242 -6.16 0.21 12.70
N SER A 243 -5.26 0.41 13.68
CA SER A 243 -5.59 1.16 14.90
C SER A 243 -5.59 2.67 14.67
N ALA A 244 -6.26 3.43 15.54
CA ALA A 244 -6.26 4.90 15.48
C ALA A 244 -4.83 5.49 15.59
N ARG A 245 -3.96 4.85 16.38
CA ARG A 245 -2.53 5.20 16.45
C ARG A 245 -1.85 5.02 15.09
N ASP A 246 -2.05 3.87 14.45
CA ASP A 246 -1.39 3.56 13.18
C ASP A 246 -1.94 4.43 12.05
N TRP A 247 -3.24 4.73 12.04
CA TRP A 247 -3.83 5.72 11.15
C TRP A 247 -3.23 7.10 11.33
N SER A 248 -3.06 7.56 12.57
CA SER A 248 -2.41 8.84 12.87
C SER A 248 -1.00 8.93 12.27
N ARG A 249 -0.20 7.87 12.45
CA ARG A 249 1.15 7.76 11.86
C ARG A 249 1.11 7.75 10.34
N ILE A 250 0.27 6.91 9.72
CA ILE A 250 0.13 6.82 8.27
C ILE A 250 -0.28 8.18 7.69
N ILE A 251 -1.23 8.88 8.32
CA ILE A 251 -1.64 10.22 7.90
C ILE A 251 -0.45 11.19 7.97
N ALA A 252 0.28 11.23 9.08
CA ALA A 252 1.44 12.11 9.25
C ALA A 252 2.56 11.85 8.22
N GLU A 253 2.82 10.58 7.90
CA GLU A 253 3.78 10.16 6.87
C GLU A 253 3.31 10.52 5.45
N LEU A 254 2.03 10.28 5.12
CA LEU A 254 1.46 10.66 3.83
C LEU A 254 1.39 12.18 3.65
N GLN A 255 1.13 12.95 4.71
CA GLN A 255 1.23 14.42 4.68
C GLN A 255 2.67 14.90 4.39
N ALA A 256 3.68 14.15 4.85
CA ALA A 256 5.08 14.43 4.59
C ALA A 256 5.56 13.95 3.20
N SER A 257 4.76 13.15 2.47
CA SER A 257 5.17 12.53 1.20
C SER A 257 5.65 13.54 0.16
N PRO A 258 6.62 13.18 -0.70
CA PRO A 258 6.98 13.99 -1.86
C PRO A 258 5.87 14.07 -2.93
N LEU A 259 4.85 13.20 -2.88
CA LEU A 259 3.74 13.18 -3.83
C LEU A 259 2.56 14.00 -3.32
N LEU A 260 2.19 15.04 -4.08
CA LEU A 260 1.04 15.90 -3.75
C LEU A 260 -0.27 15.09 -3.61
N TYR A 261 -0.46 14.08 -4.45
CA TYR A 261 -1.61 13.17 -4.35
C TYR A 261 -1.70 12.49 -2.98
N TYR A 262 -0.58 12.03 -2.40
CA TYR A 262 -0.58 11.35 -1.10
C TYR A 262 -0.93 12.31 0.03
N ARG A 263 -0.47 13.56 -0.05
CA ARG A 263 -0.84 14.61 0.92
C ARG A 263 -2.35 14.87 0.91
N ARG A 264 -2.97 14.90 -0.27
CA ARG A 264 -4.43 15.08 -0.42
C ARG A 264 -5.21 13.90 0.15
N VAL A 265 -4.74 12.67 -0.10
CA VAL A 265 -5.31 11.47 0.50
C VAL A 265 -5.18 11.52 2.03
N ALA A 266 -4.05 11.96 2.57
CA ALA A 266 -3.87 12.11 4.01
C ALA A 266 -4.89 13.07 4.64
N GLN A 267 -5.11 14.23 4.01
CA GLN A 267 -6.12 15.20 4.43
C GLN A 267 -7.54 14.62 4.35
N GLN A 268 -7.84 13.85 3.30
CA GLN A 268 -9.13 13.17 3.17
C GLN A 268 -9.35 12.12 4.27
N LEU A 269 -8.33 11.31 4.57
CA LEU A 269 -8.38 10.30 5.62
C LEU A 269 -8.55 10.92 7.00
N GLU A 270 -7.81 12.00 7.29
CA GLU A 270 -7.94 12.76 8.53
C GLU A 270 -9.36 13.31 8.69
N LYS A 271 -9.89 13.98 7.64
CA LYS A 271 -11.25 14.54 7.65
C LYS A 271 -12.32 13.46 7.81
N LEU A 272 -12.16 12.29 7.19
CA LEU A 272 -13.09 11.16 7.35
C LEU A 272 -13.10 10.59 8.78
N LEU A 273 -11.92 10.41 9.38
CA LEU A 273 -11.76 9.74 10.67
C LEU A 273 -11.90 10.69 11.86
N ALA A 274 -11.61 11.97 11.67
CA ALA A 274 -11.71 13.06 12.62
C ALA A 274 -12.49 14.26 12.04
N PRO A 275 -13.78 14.07 11.71
CA PRO A 275 -14.63 15.16 11.24
C PRO A 275 -14.82 16.22 12.33
N THR A 276 -15.17 17.42 11.90
CA THR A 276 -15.63 18.49 12.78
C THR A 276 -16.99 18.17 13.39
N THR A 277 -17.34 18.85 14.48
CA THR A 277 -18.66 18.71 15.11
C THR A 277 -19.80 19.10 14.17
N GLU A 278 -19.60 20.12 13.34
CA GLU A 278 -20.58 20.54 12.33
C GLU A 278 -20.85 19.44 11.30
N GLU A 279 -19.79 18.80 10.78
CA GLU A 279 -19.92 17.69 9.83
C GLU A 279 -20.68 16.50 10.44
N GLU A 280 -20.38 16.15 11.70
CA GLU A 280 -21.10 15.11 12.43
C GLU A 280 -22.60 15.42 12.59
N GLU A 281 -22.93 16.67 12.94
CA GLU A 281 -24.31 17.12 13.15
C GLU A 281 -25.11 17.12 11.84
N VAL A 282 -24.55 17.68 10.77
CA VAL A 282 -25.19 17.71 9.44
C VAL A 282 -25.46 16.29 8.94
N LEU A 283 -24.48 15.40 9.08
CA LEU A 283 -24.55 14.01 8.60
C LEU A 283 -25.25 13.06 9.58
N ASP A 284 -25.62 13.54 10.77
CA ASP A 284 -26.30 12.79 11.84
C ASP A 284 -25.56 11.50 12.24
N TYR A 285 -24.26 11.61 12.51
CA TYR A 285 -23.47 10.49 13.03
C TYR A 285 -22.39 10.94 14.01
N LYS A 286 -21.84 9.98 14.74
CA LYS A 286 -20.64 10.15 15.56
C LYS A 286 -19.52 9.29 15.01
N ALA A 287 -18.39 9.91 14.67
CA ALA A 287 -17.18 9.21 14.29
C ALA A 287 -16.67 8.31 15.43
N GLU A 288 -16.05 7.19 15.06
CA GLU A 288 -15.72 6.12 16.00
C GLU A 288 -14.72 6.53 17.09
N ALA A 289 -13.69 7.31 16.72
CA ALA A 289 -12.66 7.78 17.65
C ALA A 289 -11.88 9.02 17.12
N PRO A 290 -12.55 10.14 16.79
CA PRO A 290 -11.89 11.33 16.25
C PRO A 290 -10.84 11.87 17.23
N GLY A 291 -11.14 11.84 18.53
CA GLY A 291 -10.20 12.23 19.58
C GLY A 291 -8.96 11.34 19.71
N LEU A 292 -8.82 10.25 18.94
CA LEU A 292 -7.61 9.42 18.89
C LEU A 292 -6.82 9.57 17.60
N ILE A 293 -7.35 10.29 16.61
CA ILE A 293 -6.64 10.67 15.39
C ILE A 293 -5.93 12.00 15.69
N ARG A 294 -4.66 11.91 16.11
CA ARG A 294 -3.87 13.07 16.57
C ARG A 294 -2.45 12.97 16.07
N HIS A 295 -1.68 14.05 16.20
CA HIS A 295 -0.29 14.10 15.74
C HIS A 295 -0.15 13.77 14.24
N THR A 296 -1.18 14.14 13.48
CA THR A 296 -1.33 13.95 12.03
C THR A 296 -0.57 14.99 11.21
N ALA A 297 0.02 16.00 11.86
CA ALA A 297 0.87 16.99 11.21
C ALA A 297 2.03 16.31 10.46
N PRO A 298 2.56 16.92 9.37
CA PRO A 298 3.54 16.27 8.52
C PRO A 298 4.79 15.81 9.29
N GLN A 299 5.06 14.49 9.28
CA GLN A 299 6.25 13.91 9.92
C GLN A 299 7.47 14.01 9.00
N LEU A 300 8.18 15.14 9.07
CA LEU A 300 9.27 15.46 8.15
C LEU A 300 10.64 14.90 8.55
N THR A 301 10.79 14.28 9.73
CA THR A 301 12.09 13.85 10.27
C THR A 301 12.84 12.92 9.31
N ALA A 302 12.20 11.83 8.87
CA ALA A 302 12.82 10.89 7.93
C ALA A 302 13.21 11.57 6.59
N ASN A 303 12.39 12.50 6.09
CA ASN A 303 12.69 13.23 4.85
C ASN A 303 13.89 14.16 5.00
N ARG A 304 13.99 14.86 6.14
CA ARG A 304 15.16 15.70 6.46
C ARG A 304 16.42 14.84 6.57
N ASN A 305 16.32 13.70 7.26
CA ASN A 305 17.45 12.79 7.41
C ASN A 305 17.89 12.21 6.07
N LEU A 306 16.96 11.83 5.19
CA LEU A 306 17.25 11.40 3.82
C LEU A 306 17.94 12.50 3.00
N HIS A 307 17.46 13.75 3.10
CA HIS A 307 18.07 14.87 2.38
C HIS A 307 19.51 15.16 2.86
N VAL A 308 19.72 15.23 4.18
CA VAL A 308 21.07 15.45 4.75
C VAL A 308 21.99 14.26 4.47
N LEU A 309 21.46 13.03 4.54
CA LEU A 309 22.22 11.83 4.19
C LEU A 309 22.66 11.86 2.73
N LYS A 310 21.77 12.28 1.82
CA LYS A 310 22.09 12.41 0.41
C LYS A 310 23.27 13.35 0.20
N GLN A 311 23.22 14.55 0.78
CA GLN A 311 24.32 15.53 0.71
C GLN A 311 25.62 14.97 1.29
N PHE A 312 25.54 14.33 2.46
CA PHE A 312 26.71 13.72 3.10
C PHE A 312 27.36 12.65 2.20
N ILE A 313 26.56 11.76 1.61
CA ILE A 313 27.05 10.72 0.71
C ILE A 313 27.66 11.32 -0.56
N GLU A 314 27.00 12.30 -1.17
CA GLU A 314 27.46 12.95 -2.42
C GLU A 314 28.77 13.75 -2.20
N ASP A 315 28.89 14.44 -1.07
CA ASP A 315 29.98 15.40 -0.84
C ASP A 315 31.18 14.82 -0.07
N GLN A 316 30.96 13.82 0.78
CA GLN A 316 31.95 13.38 1.79
C GLN A 316 32.32 11.90 1.69
N THR A 317 31.73 11.16 0.75
CA THR A 317 32.00 9.72 0.62
C THR A 317 32.30 9.32 -0.82
N ASP A 318 32.75 8.08 -1.00
CA ASP A 318 33.03 7.50 -2.31
C ASP A 318 31.99 6.46 -2.78
N LEU A 319 30.82 6.40 -2.12
CA LEU A 319 29.78 5.39 -2.40
C LEU A 319 29.40 5.36 -3.88
N LEU A 320 29.12 6.53 -4.47
CA LEU A 320 28.62 6.64 -5.84
C LEU A 320 29.71 6.35 -6.89
N GLN A 321 30.97 6.34 -6.48
CA GLN A 321 32.13 5.96 -7.30
C GLN A 321 32.43 4.46 -7.17
N GLN A 322 32.23 3.87 -6.00
CA GLN A 322 32.54 2.46 -5.73
C GLN A 322 31.40 1.49 -6.03
N VAL A 323 30.15 1.91 -5.80
CA VAL A 323 28.98 1.04 -5.92
C VAL A 323 28.24 1.31 -7.23
N SER A 324 28.06 0.27 -8.02
CA SER A 324 27.38 0.38 -9.31
C SER A 324 25.89 0.66 -9.15
N ILE A 325 25.36 1.54 -10.01
CA ILE A 325 23.93 1.87 -10.06
C ILE A 325 23.33 1.27 -11.33
N HIS A 326 22.43 0.32 -11.19
CA HIS A 326 21.64 -0.19 -12.30
C HIS A 326 20.64 0.88 -12.76
N SER A 327 20.72 1.25 -14.02
CA SER A 327 19.80 2.18 -14.68
C SER A 327 19.58 1.79 -16.14
N GLY A 328 18.50 2.28 -16.74
CA GLY A 328 18.18 2.08 -18.15
C GLY A 328 17.00 1.14 -18.39
N PHE A 329 16.95 0.57 -19.60
CA PHE A 329 15.78 -0.20 -20.03
C PHE A 329 15.60 -1.50 -19.23
N PRO A 330 14.35 -1.90 -18.95
CA PRO A 330 14.05 -3.15 -18.25
C PRO A 330 14.68 -4.34 -18.96
N LYS A 331 15.52 -5.08 -18.24
CA LYS A 331 16.04 -6.38 -18.69
C LYS A 331 15.20 -7.49 -18.09
N ARG A 332 15.25 -8.67 -18.71
CA ARG A 332 14.71 -9.86 -18.05
C ARG A 332 15.53 -10.14 -16.79
N VAL A 333 14.88 -10.25 -15.64
CA VAL A 333 15.50 -10.66 -14.37
C VAL A 333 15.00 -12.04 -13.97
N ASP A 334 15.92 -12.83 -13.43
CA ASP A 334 15.57 -14.09 -12.78
C ASP A 334 15.09 -13.79 -11.35
N GLN A 335 14.02 -14.46 -10.93
CA GLN A 335 13.55 -14.37 -9.57
C GLN A 335 14.54 -15.07 -8.63
N ARG A 336 14.94 -14.38 -7.57
CA ARG A 336 15.87 -14.91 -6.58
C ARG A 336 15.42 -14.54 -5.18
N VAL A 337 15.60 -15.47 -4.25
CA VAL A 337 15.54 -15.19 -2.82
C VAL A 337 16.92 -15.49 -2.25
N SER A 338 17.49 -14.54 -1.54
CA SER A 338 18.72 -14.71 -0.78
C SER A 338 18.52 -14.22 0.65
N MET A 339 19.37 -14.69 1.55
CA MET A 339 19.44 -14.16 2.91
C MET A 339 20.62 -13.21 2.96
N ILE A 340 20.45 -12.04 3.59
CA ILE A 340 21.59 -11.15 3.90
C ILE A 340 22.52 -11.88 4.85
N GLU A 341 23.82 -11.86 4.54
CA GLU A 341 24.80 -12.60 5.32
C GLU A 341 24.84 -12.15 6.79
N PRO A 342 25.15 -13.06 7.74
CA PRO A 342 25.18 -12.73 9.17
C PRO A 342 26.26 -11.73 9.58
N MET A 343 27.25 -11.48 8.72
CA MET A 343 28.33 -10.51 8.98
C MET A 343 27.83 -9.06 8.99
N TYR A 344 26.77 -8.77 8.23
CA TYR A 344 26.16 -7.45 8.22
C TYR A 344 25.29 -7.24 9.46
N THR A 345 25.50 -6.12 10.14
CA THR A 345 24.77 -5.77 11.36
C THR A 345 23.37 -5.26 11.05
N GLU A 346 22.50 -5.18 12.05
CA GLU A 346 21.20 -4.52 11.94
C GLU A 346 21.33 -3.04 11.56
N GLY A 347 22.43 -2.40 11.98
CA GLY A 347 22.81 -1.04 11.59
C GLY A 347 23.15 -0.94 10.10
N ASP A 348 23.94 -1.88 9.57
CA ASP A 348 24.28 -1.91 8.14
C ASP A 348 23.01 -2.02 7.28
N ARG A 349 22.06 -2.87 7.69
CA ARG A 349 20.75 -3.03 7.04
C ARG A 349 19.89 -1.78 7.12
N LEU A 350 19.94 -1.05 8.24
CA LEU A 350 19.22 0.20 8.42
C LEU A 350 19.76 1.26 7.46
N VAL A 351 21.08 1.44 7.44
CA VAL A 351 21.77 2.38 6.53
C VAL A 351 21.47 2.05 5.08
N ALA A 352 21.54 0.76 4.71
CA ALA A 352 21.23 0.30 3.35
C ALA A 352 19.79 0.68 2.94
N SER A 353 18.82 0.57 3.86
CA SER A 353 17.42 0.91 3.57
C SER A 353 17.24 2.42 3.29
N TYR A 354 17.92 3.29 4.06
CA TYR A 354 17.94 4.73 3.79
C TYR A 354 18.60 5.06 2.45
N ILE A 355 19.77 4.48 2.17
CA ILE A 355 20.51 4.70 0.92
C ILE A 355 19.72 4.20 -0.30
N LEU A 356 19.07 3.04 -0.20
CA LEU A 356 18.26 2.48 -1.29
C LEU A 356 16.98 3.28 -1.58
N LEU A 357 16.49 4.11 -0.65
CA LEU A 357 15.42 5.06 -0.95
C LEU A 357 15.91 6.23 -1.82
N LEU A 358 17.16 6.64 -1.63
CA LEU A 358 17.79 7.71 -2.42
C LEU A 358 18.22 7.19 -3.81
N TRP A 359 18.82 6.00 -3.85
CA TRP A 359 19.30 5.36 -5.08
C TRP A 359 18.83 3.88 -5.17
N PRO A 360 17.59 3.63 -5.61
CA PRO A 360 17.02 2.28 -5.72
C PRO A 360 17.81 1.31 -6.63
N GLY A 361 18.64 1.86 -7.51
CA GLY A 361 19.44 1.14 -8.49
C GLY A 361 20.75 0.56 -7.95
N LEU A 362 21.21 0.96 -6.76
CA LEU A 362 22.49 0.50 -6.21
C LEU A 362 22.56 -1.04 -6.12
N GLU A 363 23.65 -1.62 -6.61
CA GLU A 363 23.93 -3.04 -6.44
C GLU A 363 24.04 -3.35 -4.93
N ARG A 364 23.26 -4.34 -4.47
CA ARG A 364 22.99 -4.51 -3.05
C ARG A 364 24.20 -5.10 -2.33
N GLU A 365 24.87 -6.07 -2.93
CA GLU A 365 26.01 -6.73 -2.31
C GLU A 365 27.18 -5.75 -2.13
N GLN A 366 27.50 -4.98 -3.17
CA GLN A 366 28.45 -3.87 -3.15
C GLN A 366 28.07 -2.80 -2.13
N LEU A 367 26.79 -2.42 -2.04
CA LEU A 367 26.33 -1.47 -1.02
C LEU A 367 26.57 -2.01 0.40
N PHE A 368 26.22 -3.27 0.66
CA PHE A 368 26.43 -3.86 1.98
C PHE A 368 27.91 -3.94 2.35
N ASN A 369 28.77 -4.38 1.43
CA ASN A 369 30.23 -4.36 1.61
C ASN A 369 30.73 -2.96 1.90
N TRP A 370 30.33 -1.97 1.09
CA TRP A 370 30.74 -0.58 1.27
C TRP A 370 30.37 -0.06 2.66
N ILE A 371 29.12 -0.25 3.11
CA ILE A 371 28.67 0.20 4.44
C ILE A 371 29.48 -0.48 5.55
N HIS A 372 29.69 -1.79 5.42
CA HIS A 372 30.37 -2.61 6.43
C HIS A 372 31.83 -2.19 6.59
N ASP A 373 32.50 -1.86 5.49
CA ASP A 373 33.92 -1.53 5.45
C ASP A 373 34.24 -0.07 5.79
N GLN A 374 33.22 0.79 5.97
CA GLN A 374 33.44 2.19 6.35
C GLN A 374 34.15 2.33 7.71
N ASP A 375 34.96 3.37 7.83
CA ASP A 375 35.60 3.75 9.08
C ASP A 375 34.60 4.26 10.14
N ASP A 376 35.09 4.36 11.39
CA ASP A 376 34.29 4.79 12.53
C ASP A 376 33.79 6.24 12.40
N GLU A 377 34.51 7.13 11.71
CA GLU A 377 34.11 8.52 11.54
C GLU A 377 32.91 8.62 10.60
N THR A 378 32.98 7.93 9.47
CA THR A 378 31.90 7.87 8.47
C THR A 378 30.67 7.20 9.05
N LYS A 379 30.84 6.08 9.77
CA LYS A 379 29.72 5.41 10.47
C LYS A 379 29.07 6.30 11.51
N LYS A 380 29.86 7.07 12.29
CA LYS A 380 29.32 8.05 13.25
C LYS A 380 28.56 9.17 12.54
N GLY A 381 29.08 9.67 11.41
CA GLY A 381 28.41 10.69 10.59
C GLY A 381 27.04 10.21 10.10
N ILE A 382 26.99 9.04 9.45
CA ILE A 382 25.74 8.43 8.98
C ILE A 382 24.77 8.19 10.13
N SER A 383 25.25 7.64 11.25
CA SER A 383 24.43 7.38 12.43
C SER A 383 23.83 8.67 13.00
N ALA A 384 24.63 9.72 13.17
CA ALA A 384 24.16 11.01 13.66
C ALA A 384 23.06 11.60 12.77
N ILE A 385 23.17 11.44 11.45
CA ILE A 385 22.15 11.88 10.48
C ILE A 385 20.87 11.06 10.61
N ILE A 386 20.96 9.72 10.59
CA ILE A 386 19.79 8.83 10.62
C ILE A 386 18.98 9.00 11.89
N PHE A 387 19.63 9.14 13.05
CA PHE A 387 18.95 9.26 14.35
C PHE A 387 18.56 10.70 14.71
N SER A 388 18.97 11.69 13.91
CA SER A 388 18.65 13.10 14.17
C SER A 388 17.14 13.33 14.22
N GLY A 389 16.67 14.03 15.25
CA GLY A 389 15.26 14.41 15.42
C GLY A 389 14.31 13.27 15.82
N HIS A 390 14.78 12.02 15.88
CA HIS A 390 13.97 10.91 16.38
C HIS A 390 13.91 10.93 17.91
N THR A 391 12.71 10.70 18.46
CA THR A 391 12.43 10.73 19.90
C THR A 391 11.37 9.69 20.25
N ASN A 392 11.00 9.59 21.53
CA ASN A 392 9.87 8.75 21.96
C ASN A 392 8.52 9.16 21.33
N TYR A 393 8.44 10.34 20.73
CA TYR A 393 7.25 10.86 20.04
C TYR A 393 7.44 10.94 18.52
N CYS A 394 8.64 10.65 18.02
CA CYS A 394 8.97 10.62 16.60
C CYS A 394 9.85 9.40 16.32
N GLU A 395 9.21 8.24 16.20
CA GLU A 395 9.88 6.96 16.00
C GLU A 395 10.58 6.88 14.64
N LEU A 396 11.46 5.88 14.49
CA LEU A 396 12.01 5.53 13.18
C LEU A 396 10.88 5.03 12.25
N PRO A 397 10.96 5.34 10.94
CA PRO A 397 9.94 4.93 9.98
C PRO A 397 9.90 3.41 9.82
N GLY A 398 8.79 2.89 9.29
CA GLY A 398 8.56 1.45 9.13
C GLY A 398 9.68 0.73 8.35
N PHE A 399 10.24 1.38 7.33
CA PHE A 399 11.36 0.84 6.55
C PHE A 399 12.68 0.71 7.33
N GLY A 400 12.82 1.39 8.47
CA GLY A 400 13.97 1.27 9.35
C GLY A 400 13.93 0.06 10.28
N ARG A 401 12.86 -0.74 10.23
CA ARG A 401 12.71 -1.95 11.07
C ARG A 401 13.54 -3.08 10.48
N THR A 402 14.75 -3.27 11.00
CA THR A 402 15.66 -4.34 10.58
C THR A 402 15.74 -5.45 11.62
N THR A 403 16.03 -6.67 11.16
CA THR A 403 16.28 -7.82 12.03
C THR A 403 17.49 -8.61 11.54
N ARG A 404 18.01 -9.52 12.38
CA ARG A 404 19.13 -10.39 12.02
C ARG A 404 18.84 -11.30 10.84
N MET A 405 17.60 -11.73 10.66
CA MET A 405 17.17 -12.58 9.54
C MET A 405 16.43 -11.73 8.52
N THR A 406 17.15 -11.23 7.53
CA THR A 406 16.57 -10.42 6.44
C THR A 406 16.71 -11.16 5.11
N LEU A 407 15.58 -11.36 4.43
CA LEU A 407 15.53 -11.94 3.09
C LEU A 407 15.53 -10.82 2.05
N VAL A 408 16.35 -10.96 1.02
CA VAL A 408 16.27 -10.15 -0.19
C VAL A 408 15.51 -10.94 -1.23
N ILE A 409 14.40 -10.38 -1.69
CA ILE A 409 13.58 -10.95 -2.75
C ILE A 409 13.79 -10.11 -4.00
N GLU A 410 14.50 -10.67 -4.96
CA GLU A 410 14.69 -10.07 -6.28
C GLU A 410 13.57 -10.58 -7.18
N SER A 411 12.67 -9.67 -7.55
CA SER A 411 11.58 -9.97 -8.45
C SER A 411 11.09 -8.70 -9.14
N PHE A 412 10.21 -8.87 -10.12
CA PHE A 412 9.53 -7.79 -10.81
C PHE A 412 8.34 -7.26 -9.99
N LEU A 413 7.97 -6.00 -10.26
CA LEU A 413 6.98 -5.24 -9.49
C LEU A 413 5.63 -5.95 -9.31
N GLY A 414 5.15 -6.67 -10.32
CA GLY A 414 3.86 -7.36 -10.25
C GLY A 414 3.82 -8.51 -9.23
N GLU A 415 4.90 -9.26 -9.05
CA GLU A 415 4.98 -10.29 -8.00
C GLU A 415 5.26 -9.66 -6.63
N LEU A 416 6.14 -8.65 -6.58
CA LEU A 416 6.39 -7.94 -5.32
C LEU A 416 5.12 -7.28 -4.77
N ARG A 417 4.25 -6.75 -5.64
CA ARG A 417 2.91 -6.26 -5.25
C ARG A 417 2.08 -7.36 -4.60
N ASP A 418 2.09 -8.55 -5.18
CA ASP A 418 1.37 -9.70 -4.66
C ASP A 418 1.92 -10.14 -3.30
N LEU A 419 3.25 -10.27 -3.17
CA LEU A 419 3.91 -10.56 -1.90
C LEU A 419 3.59 -9.50 -0.85
N ASN A 420 3.51 -8.22 -1.26
CA ASN A 420 3.15 -7.14 -0.35
C ASN A 420 1.68 -7.20 0.13
N ARG A 421 0.81 -7.99 -0.50
CA ARG A 421 -0.54 -8.25 0.03
C ARG A 421 -0.57 -9.41 1.03
N HIS A 422 0.42 -10.30 0.98
CA HIS A 422 0.47 -11.48 1.82
C HIS A 422 1.23 -11.20 3.12
N ARG A 423 0.50 -11.32 4.24
CA ARG A 423 0.96 -10.97 5.59
C ARG A 423 1.93 -12.02 6.08
N ALA A 424 3.21 -11.71 6.11
CA ALA A 424 4.18 -12.61 6.72
C ALA A 424 5.21 -11.86 7.57
N TRP A 425 5.82 -10.77 7.07
CA TRP A 425 7.01 -10.17 7.71
C TRP A 425 7.07 -8.64 7.57
N GLY A 426 8.00 -8.02 8.31
CA GLY A 426 8.44 -6.64 8.05
C GLY A 426 9.01 -6.53 6.65
N ARG A 427 8.72 -5.42 5.97
CA ARG A 427 8.96 -5.26 4.53
C ARG A 427 9.58 -3.92 4.23
N PHE A 428 10.47 -3.92 3.25
CA PHE A 428 11.04 -2.72 2.68
C PHE A 428 10.99 -2.83 1.15
N PHE A 429 10.39 -1.82 0.53
CA PHE A 429 10.41 -1.65 -0.92
C PHE A 429 11.11 -0.31 -1.21
N PRO A 430 12.20 -0.27 -2.00
CA PRO A 430 12.89 0.97 -2.37
C PRO A 430 12.10 1.78 -3.42
N LEU A 431 10.88 2.20 -3.06
CA LEU A 431 10.03 3.09 -3.83
C LEU A 431 9.85 4.38 -3.02
N PRO A 432 10.47 5.51 -3.41
CA PRO A 432 10.38 6.77 -2.69
C PRO A 432 9.05 7.49 -2.98
N LEU A 433 7.93 6.83 -2.62
CA LEU A 433 6.57 7.36 -2.76
C LEU A 433 6.11 8.05 -1.47
N VAL A 434 6.52 7.53 -0.30
CA VAL A 434 6.17 8.09 1.02
C VAL A 434 7.29 8.94 1.58
N PHE A 435 8.52 8.47 1.45
CA PHE A 435 9.69 9.10 2.04
C PHE A 435 10.68 9.52 0.97
N GLY A 436 11.46 10.56 1.28
CA GLY A 436 12.54 11.06 0.46
C GLY A 436 12.14 12.22 -0.46
N GLU A 437 12.95 12.39 -1.50
CA GLU A 437 12.78 13.47 -2.46
C GLU A 437 11.76 13.12 -3.55
N ARG A 438 11.40 14.11 -4.35
CA ARG A 438 10.52 13.91 -5.51
C ARG A 438 11.17 12.92 -6.48
N LEU A 439 10.37 11.94 -6.93
CA LEU A 439 10.77 11.00 -7.98
C LEU A 439 11.33 11.74 -9.20
N THR A 440 12.56 11.40 -9.56
CA THR A 440 13.24 11.91 -10.75
C THR A 440 13.19 10.86 -11.87
N LYS A 441 13.43 11.30 -13.11
CA LYS A 441 13.58 10.37 -14.25
C LYS A 441 14.66 9.30 -13.97
N SER A 442 15.80 9.70 -13.40
CA SER A 442 16.88 8.77 -13.04
C SER A 442 16.43 7.75 -12.00
N ALA A 443 15.71 8.15 -10.95
CA ALA A 443 15.18 7.23 -9.96
C ALA A 443 14.20 6.22 -10.59
N ILE A 444 13.34 6.68 -11.51
CA ILE A 444 12.44 5.79 -12.25
C ILE A 444 13.23 4.82 -13.15
N GLU A 445 14.23 5.30 -13.88
CA GLU A 445 15.12 4.46 -14.70
C GLU A 445 15.82 3.39 -13.86
N GLN A 446 16.23 3.71 -12.63
CA GLN A 446 16.82 2.75 -11.70
C GLN A 446 15.81 1.69 -11.22
N ILE A 447 14.60 2.12 -10.86
CA ILE A 447 13.53 1.21 -10.42
C ILE A 447 13.17 0.23 -11.55
N VAL A 448 13.00 0.71 -12.79
CA VAL A 448 12.61 -0.13 -13.93
C VAL A 448 13.77 -0.96 -14.47
N ALA A 449 15.03 -0.56 -14.26
CA ALA A 449 16.21 -1.35 -14.63
C ALA A 449 16.29 -2.69 -13.88
N ARG A 450 15.63 -2.80 -12.73
CA ARG A 450 15.42 -4.09 -12.03
C ARG A 450 14.48 -5.05 -12.77
N GLY A 451 13.97 -4.63 -13.92
CA GLY A 451 13.57 -5.53 -14.98
C GLY A 451 12.14 -6.08 -14.91
N PHE A 452 11.89 -7.02 -15.82
CA PHE A 452 10.67 -7.82 -15.88
C PHE A 452 11.05 -9.30 -15.79
N GLY A 453 10.12 -10.17 -15.42
CA GLY A 453 10.39 -11.60 -15.39
C GLY A 453 9.14 -12.39 -15.71
N LEU A 454 9.35 -13.66 -16.02
CA LEU A 454 8.28 -14.65 -16.02
C LEU A 454 8.17 -15.23 -14.61
N PRO A 455 6.95 -15.48 -14.10
CA PRO A 455 6.76 -16.25 -12.88
C PRO A 455 7.59 -17.53 -12.87
N LEU A 456 8.14 -17.92 -11.72
CA LEU A 456 9.10 -19.03 -11.61
C LEU A 456 8.60 -20.31 -12.26
N TYR A 457 7.32 -20.62 -12.09
CA TYR A 457 6.64 -21.80 -12.64
C TYR A 457 6.55 -21.79 -14.17
N LEU A 458 6.75 -20.65 -14.82
CA LEU A 458 6.85 -20.50 -16.28
C LEU A 458 8.30 -20.45 -16.78
N THR A 459 9.30 -20.54 -15.88
CA THR A 459 10.71 -20.58 -16.27
C THR A 459 11.16 -22.02 -16.57
N SER A 460 12.07 -22.17 -17.54
CA SER A 460 12.59 -23.47 -17.98
C SER A 460 13.25 -24.29 -16.86
N ARG A 461 13.71 -23.65 -15.78
CA ARG A 461 14.25 -24.32 -14.58
C ARG A 461 13.19 -25.10 -13.81
N TYR A 462 11.97 -24.57 -13.68
CA TYR A 462 10.88 -25.28 -12.99
C TYR A 462 10.38 -26.46 -13.82
N HIS A 463 10.35 -26.31 -15.15
CA HIS A 463 10.06 -27.43 -16.05
C HIS A 463 11.02 -28.60 -15.83
N ARG A 464 12.32 -28.35 -15.64
CA ARG A 464 13.29 -29.44 -15.34
C ARG A 464 13.12 -30.04 -13.95
N LEU A 465 12.70 -29.27 -12.94
CA LEU A 465 12.46 -29.76 -11.58
C LEU A 465 11.18 -30.59 -11.49
N CYS A 466 10.08 -30.16 -12.12
CA CYS A 466 8.85 -30.94 -12.23
C CYS A 466 9.04 -32.20 -13.08
N VAL A 467 9.77 -32.11 -14.21
CA VAL A 467 10.10 -33.27 -15.03
C VAL A 467 11.03 -34.24 -14.28
N ARG A 468 11.97 -33.76 -13.44
CA ARG A 468 12.78 -34.64 -12.58
C ARG A 468 11.95 -35.33 -11.50
N ALA A 469 11.03 -34.60 -10.85
CA ALA A 469 10.12 -35.17 -9.84
C ALA A 469 9.11 -36.16 -10.44
N GLN A 470 8.69 -35.97 -11.69
CA GLN A 470 7.86 -36.92 -12.43
C GLN A 470 8.68 -38.09 -12.98
N SER A 471 9.95 -37.90 -13.36
CA SER A 471 10.83 -38.96 -13.85
C SER A 471 11.29 -39.96 -12.77
N SER A 472 11.14 -39.63 -11.47
CA SER A 472 11.31 -40.58 -10.37
C SER A 472 10.07 -41.46 -10.12
N ALA A 473 8.98 -41.24 -10.85
CA ALA A 473 7.79 -42.10 -10.86
C ALA A 473 7.62 -42.72 -12.27
N ALA A 474 8.34 -43.81 -12.49
CA ALA A 474 8.17 -44.87 -13.50
C ALA A 474 7.48 -44.61 -14.87
N CYS A 475 8.23 -45.00 -15.93
CA CYS A 475 7.83 -45.58 -17.24
C CYS A 475 7.75 -44.71 -18.52
N SER A 476 8.84 -44.81 -19.31
CA SER A 476 8.95 -45.12 -20.76
C SER A 476 8.42 -44.17 -21.86
N PRO A 477 9.05 -44.16 -23.07
CA PRO A 477 9.39 -42.93 -23.78
C PRO A 477 8.56 -42.68 -25.06
N GLY A 478 8.43 -41.42 -25.46
CA GLY A 478 8.02 -41.09 -26.83
C GLY A 478 7.50 -39.67 -27.02
N ARG A 479 8.42 -38.73 -27.25
CA ARG A 479 8.37 -37.62 -28.23
C ARG A 479 9.31 -36.50 -27.75
N SER A 480 10.31 -36.20 -28.57
CA SER A 480 11.15 -35.01 -28.42
C SER A 480 10.30 -33.76 -28.62
N LEU A 481 10.56 -32.76 -27.79
CA LEU A 481 10.06 -31.39 -27.93
C LEU A 481 11.28 -30.50 -28.17
N ASP A 482 11.87 -30.63 -29.36
CA ASP A 482 12.74 -29.60 -29.92
C ASP A 482 11.87 -28.61 -30.68
N ALA A 483 11.37 -27.59 -29.96
CA ALA A 483 10.94 -26.29 -30.49
C ALA A 483 10.25 -25.46 -29.38
N TRP A 484 11.03 -24.85 -28.48
CA TRP A 484 10.65 -23.65 -27.69
C TRP A 484 11.88 -22.85 -27.31
#